data_AF-A0A969IKD0-F1
#
_entry.id   AF-A0A969IKD0-F1
#
_cell.length_a   1.000
_cell.length_b   1.000
_cell.length_c   1.000
_cell.angle_alpha   90.00
_cell.angle_beta   90.00
_cell.angle_gamma   90.00
#
_symmetry.space_group_name_H-M   'P 1'
#
loop_
_entity.id
_entity.type
_entity.pdbx_description
1 polymer ?
#
loop_
_entity_poly.entity_id
_entity_poly.type
_entity_poly.pdbx_seq_one_letter_code
_entity_poly.pdbx_strand_id
1 'polypeptide(L)'
;MGRRDSRALASQLKRLIAHLLKWQFQPRQRGASWRKTIVDARFVIGEASGVLRARMEDEDYVSKMYPSSCRQARRDMDDESIKLPDECPYSLTQLLDEDFWPDAAK
;
A
#
# COMPACT_ATOMS: atom_id res chain seq x y z
N MET A 1 -8.64 21.78 9.30
CA MET A 1 -8.11 20.82 8.30
C MET A 1 -7.26 19.81 9.07
N GLY A 2 -7.76 18.60 9.36
CA GLY A 2 -7.01 17.77 10.33
C GLY A 2 -7.49 16.34 10.57
N ARG A 3 -8.80 16.05 10.43
CA ARG A 3 -9.31 14.66 10.51
C ARG A 3 -9.65 14.04 9.16
N ARG A 4 -10.15 14.82 8.20
CA ARG A 4 -10.50 14.33 6.86
C ARG A 4 -9.23 14.00 6.07
N ASP A 5 -8.27 14.91 6.09
CA ASP A 5 -6.99 14.76 5.38
C ASP A 5 -6.22 13.53 5.91
N SER A 6 -6.19 13.34 7.23
CA SER A 6 -5.57 12.15 7.86
C SER A 6 -6.25 10.84 7.46
N ARG A 7 -7.59 10.82 7.35
CA ARG A 7 -8.33 9.63 6.88
C ARG A 7 -8.10 9.36 5.40
N ALA A 8 -8.04 10.42 4.58
CA ALA A 8 -7.75 10.30 3.16
C ALA A 8 -6.34 9.73 2.93
N LEU A 9 -5.35 10.22 3.67
CA LEU A 9 -3.97 9.72 3.62
C LEU A 9 -3.89 8.24 4.04
N ALA A 10 -4.54 7.88 5.16
CA ALA A 10 -4.63 6.49 5.60
C ALA A 10 -5.31 5.60 4.56
N SER A 11 -6.34 6.10 3.87
CA SER A 11 -7.01 5.39 2.79
C SER A 11 -6.10 5.17 1.58
N GLN A 12 -5.29 6.17 1.22
CA GLN A 12 -4.31 6.03 0.12
C GLN A 12 -3.20 5.05 0.48
N LEU A 13 -2.67 5.09 1.70
CA LEU A 13 -1.67 4.14 2.15
C LEU A 13 -2.21 2.70 2.12
N LYS A 14 -3.44 2.48 2.58
CA LYS A 14 -4.07 1.15 2.49
C LYS A 14 -4.19 0.68 1.05
N ARG A 15 -4.62 1.56 0.14
CA ARG A 15 -4.74 1.27 -1.30
C ARG A 15 -3.39 0.88 -1.90
N LEU A 16 -2.33 1.63 -1.56
CA LEU A 16 -0.97 1.39 -2.00
C LEU A 16 -0.46 0.02 -1.53
N ILE A 17 -0.52 -0.26 -0.23
CA ILE A 17 -0.11 -1.55 0.33
C ILE A 17 -0.90 -2.70 -0.32
N ALA A 18 -2.23 -2.57 -0.44
CA ALA A 18 -3.07 -3.59 -1.05
C ALA A 18 -2.67 -3.90 -2.50
N HIS A 19 -2.37 -2.85 -3.30
CA HIS A 19 -1.96 -3.04 -4.69
C HIS A 19 -0.53 -3.57 -4.82
N LEU A 20 0.38 -3.22 -3.92
CA LEU A 20 1.72 -3.81 -3.91
C LEU A 20 1.70 -5.28 -3.49
N LEU A 21 0.83 -5.67 -2.55
CA LEU A 21 0.59 -7.10 -2.24
C LEU A 21 0.03 -7.85 -3.46
N LYS A 22 -0.98 -7.27 -4.12
CA LYS A 22 -1.50 -7.84 -5.39
C LYS A 22 -0.39 -7.94 -6.44
N TRP A 23 0.43 -6.90 -6.58
CA TRP A 23 1.57 -6.90 -7.50
C TRP A 23 2.55 -8.04 -7.19
N GLN A 24 2.96 -8.20 -5.93
CA GLN A 24 3.92 -9.22 -5.53
C GLN A 24 3.37 -10.64 -5.66
N PHE A 25 2.15 -10.88 -5.18
CA PHE A 25 1.62 -12.22 -4.99
C PHE A 25 0.69 -12.69 -6.12
N GLN A 26 0.20 -11.79 -6.99
CA GLN A 26 -0.56 -12.12 -8.20
C GLN A 26 0.11 -11.61 -9.48
N PRO A 27 1.31 -12.12 -9.83
CA PRO A 27 2.07 -11.63 -10.98
C PRO A 27 1.32 -11.75 -12.31
N ARG A 28 0.44 -12.76 -12.44
CA ARG A 28 -0.36 -13.01 -13.66
C ARG A 28 -1.39 -11.91 -13.96
N GLN A 29 -1.80 -11.15 -12.95
CA GLN A 29 -2.80 -10.08 -13.06
C GLN A 29 -2.16 -8.67 -13.11
N ARG A 30 -0.82 -8.58 -13.13
CA ARG A 30 -0.13 -7.29 -13.28
C ARG A 30 -0.53 -6.64 -14.61
N GLY A 31 -0.86 -5.36 -14.54
CA GLY A 31 -1.26 -4.59 -15.71
C GLY A 31 -1.18 -3.09 -15.51
N ALA A 32 -1.47 -2.35 -16.57
CA ALA A 32 -1.39 -0.89 -16.58
C ALA A 32 -2.30 -0.23 -15.53
N SER A 33 -3.48 -0.80 -15.26
CA SER A 33 -4.41 -0.29 -14.26
C SER A 33 -3.87 -0.37 -12.83
N TRP A 34 -3.20 -1.47 -12.47
CA TRP A 34 -2.57 -1.65 -11.17
C TRP A 34 -1.35 -0.75 -11.03
N ARG A 35 -0.51 -0.67 -12.07
CA ARG A 35 0.64 0.22 -12.10
C ARG A 35 0.21 1.68 -11.88
N LYS A 36 -0.81 2.12 -12.62
CA LYS A 36 -1.38 3.47 -12.47
C LYS A 36 -1.89 3.70 -11.05
N THR A 37 -2.62 2.73 -10.48
CA THR A 37 -3.14 2.84 -9.11
C THR A 37 -2.04 3.01 -8.07
N ILE A 38 -0.93 2.28 -8.20
CA ILE A 38 0.23 2.37 -7.32
C ILE A 38 0.91 3.73 -7.45
N VAL A 39 1.19 4.17 -8.68
CA VAL A 39 1.82 5.48 -8.95
C VAL A 39 0.94 6.62 -8.43
N ASP A 40 -0.35 6.62 -8.74
CA ASP A 40 -1.28 7.65 -8.27
C ASP A 40 -1.38 7.68 -6.74
N ALA A 41 -1.36 6.51 -6.08
CA ALA A 41 -1.38 6.46 -4.62
C ALA A 41 -0.09 7.04 -4.01
N ARG A 42 1.09 6.71 -4.58
CA ARG A 42 2.38 7.31 -4.17
C ARG A 42 2.36 8.82 -4.32
N PHE A 43 1.93 9.32 -5.47
CA PHE A 43 1.83 10.75 -5.75
C PHE A 43 0.94 11.46 -4.71
N VAL A 44 -0.28 10.97 -4.48
CA VAL A 44 -1.20 11.60 -3.51
C VAL A 44 -0.65 11.56 -2.08
N ILE A 45 0.09 10.51 -1.71
CA ILE A 45 0.75 10.43 -0.40
C ILE A 45 1.93 11.40 -0.32
N GLY A 46 2.70 11.56 -1.41
CA GLY A 46 3.82 12.50 -1.52
C GLY A 46 3.40 13.96 -1.33
N GLU A 47 2.19 14.31 -1.78
CA GLU A 47 1.60 15.66 -1.62
C GLU A 47 1.13 15.96 -0.17
N ALA A 48 1.24 15.00 0.76
CA ALA A 48 0.84 15.22 2.14
C ALA A 48 1.76 16.22 2.86
N SER A 49 1.15 17.14 3.63
CA SER A 49 1.90 18.14 4.39
C SER A 49 2.70 17.54 5.56
N GLY A 50 3.73 18.25 6.02
CA GLY A 50 4.72 17.75 7.00
C GLY A 50 4.14 17.14 8.28
N VAL A 51 3.06 17.67 8.86
CA VAL A 51 2.41 17.09 10.05
C VAL A 51 1.76 15.75 9.75
N LEU A 52 1.14 15.62 8.57
CA LEU A 52 0.45 14.42 8.13
C LEU A 52 1.45 13.33 7.72
N ARG A 53 2.55 13.76 7.09
CA ARG A 53 3.69 12.90 6.72
C ARG A 53 4.44 12.39 7.95
N ALA A 54 4.77 13.26 8.90
CA ALA A 54 5.44 12.88 10.15
C ALA A 54 4.63 11.85 10.95
N ARG A 55 3.29 11.90 10.87
CA ARG A 55 2.43 10.88 11.49
C ARG A 55 2.57 9.49 10.84
N MET A 56 2.93 9.42 9.56
CA MET A 56 3.19 8.15 8.89
C MET A 56 4.54 7.55 9.26
N GLU A 57 5.50 8.40 9.67
CA GLU A 57 6.85 7.98 10.08
C GLU A 57 6.88 7.31 11.47
N ASP A 58 5.75 7.33 12.20
CA ASP A 58 5.53 6.45 13.34
C ASP A 58 5.68 5.00 12.88
N GLU A 59 6.60 4.27 13.51
CA GLU A 59 7.00 2.90 13.16
C GLU A 59 5.80 1.94 13.10
N ASP A 60 4.77 2.19 13.91
CA ASP A 60 3.56 1.39 13.94
C ASP A 60 2.55 1.74 12.84
N TYR A 61 2.69 2.88 12.16
CA TYR A 61 1.64 3.41 11.30
C TYR A 61 1.33 2.44 10.15
N VAL A 62 2.37 1.91 9.50
CA VAL A 62 2.23 0.91 8.43
C VAL A 62 1.61 -0.37 9.00
N SER A 63 2.11 -0.86 10.13
CA SER A 63 1.60 -2.06 10.82
C SER A 63 0.11 -1.93 11.19
N LYS A 64 -0.32 -0.77 11.67
CA LYS A 64 -1.73 -0.46 11.97
C LYS A 64 -2.61 -0.52 10.72
N MET A 65 -2.09 -0.13 9.56
CA MET A 65 -2.85 -0.13 8.30
C MET A 65 -2.86 -1.50 7.62
N TYR A 66 -1.82 -2.30 7.80
CA TYR A 66 -1.59 -3.56 7.10
C TYR A 66 -2.78 -4.54 7.13
N PRO A 67 -3.42 -4.84 8.28
CA PRO A 67 -4.57 -5.76 8.30
C PRO A 67 -5.74 -5.29 7.43
N SER A 68 -5.96 -3.97 7.33
CA SER A 68 -7.00 -3.42 6.45
C SER A 68 -6.59 -3.53 4.98
N SER A 69 -5.31 -3.32 4.68
CA SER A 69 -4.74 -3.47 3.34
C SER A 69 -4.83 -4.91 2.85
N CYS A 70 -4.54 -5.90 3.71
CA CYS A 70 -4.71 -7.32 3.40
C CYS A 70 -6.17 -7.67 3.09
N ARG A 71 -7.12 -7.16 3.89
CA ARG A 71 -8.56 -7.34 3.59
C ARG A 71 -8.95 -6.71 2.26
N GLN A 72 -8.40 -5.55 1.91
CA GLN A 72 -8.65 -4.90 0.64
C GLN A 72 -8.04 -5.69 -0.52
N ALA A 73 -6.79 -6.15 -0.40
CA ALA A 73 -6.15 -7.00 -1.39
C ALA A 73 -6.96 -8.28 -1.63
N ARG A 74 -7.34 -9.00 -0.56
CA ARG A 74 -8.13 -10.23 -0.64
C ARG A 74 -9.49 -10.08 -1.32
N ARG A 75 -10.11 -8.90 -1.27
CA ARG A 75 -11.38 -8.64 -1.98
C ARG A 75 -11.21 -8.58 -3.49
N ASP A 76 -10.04 -8.15 -3.94
CA ASP A 76 -9.74 -7.99 -5.36
C ASP A 76 -8.98 -9.19 -5.94
N MET A 77 -8.42 -10.03 -5.08
CA MET A 77 -7.70 -11.25 -5.44
C MET A 77 -8.70 -12.33 -5.81
N ASP A 78 -8.45 -12.98 -6.94
CA ASP A 78 -9.22 -14.10 -7.50
C ASP A 78 -8.77 -15.48 -6.99
N ASP A 79 -7.65 -15.55 -6.27
CA ASP A 79 -7.05 -16.79 -5.78
C ASP A 79 -6.89 -16.75 -4.25
N GLU A 80 -7.75 -17.50 -3.56
CA GLU A 80 -7.77 -17.61 -2.10
C GLU A 80 -6.60 -18.46 -1.54
N SER A 81 -5.92 -19.24 -2.40
CA SER A 81 -4.78 -20.06 -1.98
C SER A 81 -3.54 -19.23 -1.68
N ILE A 82 -3.49 -18.00 -2.19
CA ILE A 82 -2.39 -17.05 -1.97
C ILE A 82 -2.37 -16.63 -0.50
N LYS A 83 -1.26 -16.97 0.17
CA LYS A 83 -0.99 -16.58 1.54
C LYS A 83 -0.25 -15.25 1.57
N LEU A 84 -0.91 -14.22 2.09
CA LEU A 84 -0.26 -12.97 2.44
C LEU A 84 0.52 -13.14 3.75
N PRO A 85 1.68 -12.48 3.92
CA PRO A 85 2.44 -12.52 5.17
C PRO A 85 1.65 -11.99 6.37
N ASP A 86 1.98 -12.44 7.58
CA ASP A 86 1.33 -11.97 8.81
C ASP A 86 1.72 -10.52 9.17
N GLU A 87 2.92 -10.09 8.75
CA GLU A 87 3.45 -8.73 8.93
C GLU A 87 3.65 -8.03 7.58
N CYS A 88 3.68 -6.70 7.57
CA CYS A 88 3.88 -5.95 6.33
C CYS A 88 5.29 -6.20 5.78
N PRO A 89 5.45 -6.73 4.55
CA PRO A 89 6.77 -6.99 3.97
C PRO A 89 7.48 -5.72 3.49
N TYR A 90 6.84 -4.56 3.59
CA TYR A 90 7.34 -3.29 3.07
C TYR A 90 7.52 -2.28 4.20
N SER A 91 8.66 -1.60 4.21
CA SER A 91 8.87 -0.39 5.01
C SER A 91 8.15 0.81 4.40
N LEU A 92 7.93 1.87 5.19
CA LEU A 92 7.39 3.13 4.66
C LEU A 92 8.25 3.67 3.51
N THR A 93 9.58 3.61 3.65
CA THR A 93 10.52 4.05 2.60
C THR A 93 10.28 3.30 1.29
N GLN A 94 10.14 1.97 1.32
CA GLN A 94 9.84 1.17 0.13
C GLN A 94 8.45 1.48 -0.45
N LEU A 95 7.45 1.70 0.40
CA LEU A 95 6.11 2.04 -0.07
C LEU A 95 6.13 3.36 -0.88
N LEU A 96 6.88 4.36 -0.41
CA LEU A 96 6.93 5.70 -1.02
C LEU A 96 7.96 5.83 -2.14
N ASP A 97 8.90 4.89 -2.26
CA ASP A 97 9.89 4.84 -3.33
C ASP A 97 9.22 4.57 -4.68
N GLU A 98 9.35 5.49 -5.64
CA GLU A 98 8.74 5.41 -6.98
C GLU A 98 9.29 4.23 -7.81
N ASP A 99 10.55 3.88 -7.58
CA ASP A 99 11.28 2.82 -8.29
C ASP A 99 11.12 1.45 -7.62
N PHE A 100 10.56 1.41 -6.41
CA PHE A 100 10.29 0.14 -5.73
C PHE A 100 9.10 -0.60 -6.36
N TRP A 101 9.36 -1.80 -6.87
CA TRP A 101 8.35 -2.74 -7.33
C TRP A 101 8.71 -4.12 -6.79
N PRO A 102 7.91 -4.73 -5.90
CA PRO A 102 8.28 -5.98 -5.29
C PRO A 102 8.32 -7.09 -6.35
N ASP A 103 9.41 -7.85 -6.34
CA ASP A 103 9.53 -9.04 -7.18
C ASP A 103 8.45 -10.06 -6.83
N ALA A 104 8.07 -10.89 -7.80
CA ALA A 104 7.18 -12.00 -7.51
C ALA A 104 7.82 -12.86 -6.42
N ALA A 105 7.10 -13.15 -5.33
CA ALA A 105 7.55 -14.12 -4.37
C ALA A 105 7.80 -15.44 -5.13
N LYS A 106 9.03 -15.97 -5.05
CA LYS A 106 9.41 -17.23 -5.69
C LYS A 106 8.65 -18.40 -5.08
#